data_AF-A0A8T7JVG2-F1
#
_entry.id   AF-A0A8T7JVG2-F1
#
_cell.length_a   1.000
_cell.length_b   1.000
_cell.length_c   1.000
_cell.angle_alpha   90.00
_cell.angle_beta   90.00
_cell.angle_gamma   90.00
#
_symmetry.space_group_name_H-M   'P 1'
#
loop_
_entity.id
_entity.type
_entity.pdbx_description
1 polymer ?
#
loop_
_entity_poly.entity_id
_entity_poly.type
_entity_poly.pdbx_seq_one_letter_code
_entity_poly.pdbx_strand_id
1 'polypeptide(L)'
;DDPTFDPVDMWRGPTWVNVNWLVVQGLKRQGFLPQAIALARQTIELVGPRYAGKQRLRSPRIWEWYHPHTGEPLGNNQYSWSALVIDFILDPALGLTG
;
A
#
# COMPACT_ATOMS: atom_id res chain seq x y z
N ASP A 1 7.39 -7.66 17.76
CA ASP A 1 7.80 -8.97 17.23
C ASP A 1 6.80 -10.03 17.66
N ASP A 2 5.94 -10.42 16.73
CA ASP A 2 4.99 -11.52 16.95
C ASP A 2 5.70 -12.85 16.61
N PRO A 3 5.72 -13.85 17.51
CA PRO A 3 6.44 -15.11 17.28
C PRO A 3 5.86 -15.94 16.13
N THR A 4 4.70 -15.55 15.64
CA THR A 4 3.96 -16.26 14.60
C THR A 4 3.82 -15.47 13.30
N PHE A 5 4.57 -14.39 13.18
CA PHE A 5 4.70 -13.59 11.97
C PHE A 5 5.15 -14.45 10.79
N ASP A 6 4.41 -14.34 9.69
CA ASP A 6 4.77 -14.93 8.41
C ASP A 6 4.48 -13.90 7.32
N PRO A 7 5.48 -13.44 6.54
CA PRO A 7 5.33 -12.37 5.58
C PRO A 7 4.50 -12.74 4.34
N VAL A 8 4.10 -14.01 4.19
CA VAL A 8 3.26 -14.50 3.09
C VAL A 8 1.93 -15.11 3.55
N ASP A 9 1.76 -15.38 4.84
CA ASP A 9 0.50 -15.89 5.41
C ASP A 9 -0.51 -14.75 5.60
N MET A 10 -1.50 -14.70 4.69
CA MET A 10 -2.67 -13.80 4.63
C MET A 10 -2.70 -12.67 5.66
N TRP A 11 -3.08 -12.96 6.92
CA TRP A 11 -3.35 -11.96 7.96
C TRP A 11 -2.25 -11.87 9.03
N ARG A 12 -1.12 -12.55 8.84
CA ARG A 12 -0.05 -12.71 9.85
C ARG A 12 1.26 -12.07 9.45
N GLY A 13 1.25 -11.22 8.43
CA GLY A 13 2.43 -10.47 8.03
C GLY A 13 2.26 -9.62 6.78
N PRO A 14 1.56 -10.08 5.73
CA PRO A 14 1.35 -9.27 4.53
C PRO A 14 0.69 -7.92 4.79
N THR A 15 1.05 -6.95 3.96
CA THR A 15 0.45 -5.62 3.92
C THR A 15 -0.83 -5.66 3.09
N TRP A 16 -1.91 -5.15 3.68
CA TRP A 16 -3.22 -5.02 3.06
C TRP A 16 -3.56 -3.56 2.77
N VAL A 17 -3.95 -3.26 1.54
CA VAL A 17 -4.24 -1.88 1.09
C VAL A 17 -5.43 -1.28 1.85
N ASN A 18 -6.49 -2.05 2.11
CA ASN A 18 -7.66 -1.59 2.87
C ASN A 18 -7.31 -1.29 4.34
N VAL A 19 -6.42 -2.05 4.96
CA VAL A 19 -5.95 -1.78 6.32
C VAL A 19 -5.14 -0.49 6.34
N ASN A 20 -4.19 -0.33 5.41
CA ASN A 20 -3.45 0.93 5.26
C ASN A 20 -4.38 2.12 5.02
N TRP A 21 -5.45 1.95 4.24
CA TRP A 21 -6.47 2.97 4.04
C TRP A 21 -7.12 3.40 5.35
N LEU A 22 -7.58 2.45 6.18
CA LEU A 22 -8.16 2.77 7.48
C LEU A 22 -7.18 3.52 8.39
N VAL A 23 -5.92 3.10 8.41
CA VAL A 23 -4.86 3.75 9.20
C VAL A 23 -4.59 5.17 8.71
N VAL A 24 -4.48 5.39 7.39
CA VAL A 24 -4.32 6.73 6.81
C VAL A 24 -5.48 7.65 7.23
N GLN A 25 -6.73 7.17 7.15
CA GLN A 25 -7.88 7.96 7.60
C GLN A 25 -7.81 8.30 9.09
N GLY A 26 -7.39 7.34 9.93
CA GLY A 26 -7.17 7.57 11.35
C GLY A 26 -6.11 8.63 11.64
N LEU A 27 -4.94 8.52 10.98
CA LEU A 27 -3.83 9.47 11.11
C LEU A 27 -4.25 10.88 10.71
N LYS A 28 -4.97 11.04 9.60
CA LYS A 28 -5.51 12.34 9.16
C LYS A 28 -6.44 12.95 10.21
N ARG A 29 -7.39 12.18 10.73
CA ARG A 29 -8.37 12.65 11.73
C ARG A 29 -7.73 13.09 13.03
N GLN A 30 -6.58 12.52 13.37
CA GLN A 30 -5.83 12.83 14.59
C GLN A 30 -4.74 13.90 14.39
N GLY A 31 -4.65 14.50 13.19
CA GLY A 31 -3.67 15.56 12.90
C GLY A 31 -2.25 15.06 12.56
N PHE A 32 -2.05 13.75 12.43
CA PHE A 32 -0.77 13.13 12.04
C PHE A 32 -0.59 13.10 10.51
N LEU A 33 -0.72 14.26 9.87
CA LEU A 33 -0.69 14.37 8.42
C LEU A 33 0.65 13.88 7.80
N PRO A 34 1.84 14.17 8.35
CA PRO A 34 3.10 13.66 7.79
C PRO A 34 3.15 12.12 7.71
N GLN A 35 2.66 11.44 8.74
CA GLN A 35 2.60 9.98 8.81
C GLN A 35 1.57 9.43 7.82
N ALA A 36 0.41 10.10 7.70
CA ALA A 36 -0.62 9.73 6.73
C ALA A 36 -0.07 9.81 5.29
N ILE A 37 0.65 10.89 4.96
CA ILE A 37 1.29 11.08 3.65
C ILE A 37 2.34 9.99 3.39
N ALA A 38 3.19 9.70 4.38
CA ALA A 38 4.23 8.67 4.25
C ALA A 38 3.62 7.29 3.96
N LEU A 39 2.63 6.86 4.75
CA LEU A 39 1.97 5.56 4.57
C LEU A 39 1.19 5.48 3.25
N ALA A 40 0.48 6.55 2.88
CA ALA A 40 -0.24 6.61 1.62
C ALA A 40 0.72 6.50 0.41
N ARG A 41 1.84 7.23 0.43
CA ARG A 41 2.87 7.16 -0.62
C ARG A 41 3.45 5.77 -0.76
N GLN A 42 3.86 5.15 0.36
CA GLN A 42 4.38 3.77 0.34
C GLN A 42 3.35 2.79 -0.20
N THR A 43 2.07 2.96 0.15
CA THR A 43 0.99 2.10 -0.37
C THR A 43 0.76 2.30 -1.88
N ILE A 44 0.84 3.53 -2.37
CA ILE A 44 0.79 3.83 -3.81
C ILE A 44 1.97 3.16 -4.54
N GLU A 45 3.18 3.22 -3.98
CA GLU A 45 4.37 2.57 -4.55
C GLU A 45 4.22 1.03 -4.61
N LEU A 46 3.60 0.41 -3.60
CA LEU A 46 3.32 -1.04 -3.60
C LEU A 46 2.43 -1.46 -4.78
N VAL A 47 1.36 -0.71 -5.06
CA VAL A 47 0.43 -0.99 -6.16
C VAL A 47 0.98 -0.53 -7.52
N GLY A 48 1.81 0.51 -7.50
CA GLY A 48 2.35 1.20 -8.65
C GLY A 48 3.34 0.39 -9.50
N PRO A 49 3.94 1.04 -10.51
CA PRO A 49 4.94 0.40 -11.33
C PRO A 49 6.23 0.17 -10.54
N ARG A 50 6.94 -0.91 -10.82
CA ARG A 50 8.26 -1.19 -10.23
C ARG A 50 9.35 -1.10 -11.29
N TYR A 51 10.49 -0.53 -10.92
CA TYR A 51 11.62 -0.32 -11.83
C TYR A 51 12.93 -0.88 -11.26
N ALA A 52 13.83 -1.31 -12.15
CA ALA A 52 15.25 -1.49 -11.89
C ALA A 52 16.03 -0.56 -12.84
N GLY A 53 16.58 0.52 -12.29
CA GLY A 53 17.10 1.61 -13.11
C GLY A 53 16.00 2.21 -13.99
N LYS A 54 16.23 2.24 -15.32
CA LYS A 54 15.24 2.72 -16.30
C LYS A 54 14.27 1.63 -16.79
N GLN A 55 14.51 0.36 -16.45
CA GLN A 55 13.69 -0.75 -16.91
C GLN A 55 12.48 -0.95 -15.99
N ARG A 56 11.28 -0.96 -16.55
CA ARG A 56 10.07 -1.32 -15.81
C ARG A 56 10.01 -2.84 -15.62
N LEU A 57 10.06 -3.28 -14.36
CA LEU A 57 9.90 -4.68 -13.97
C LEU A 57 8.43 -5.10 -13.92
N ARG A 58 7.54 -4.19 -13.53
CA ARG A 58 6.12 -4.48 -13.32
C ARG A 58 5.26 -3.27 -13.65
N SER A 59 4.16 -3.49 -14.37
CA SER A 59 3.09 -2.49 -14.53
C SER A 59 2.24 -2.40 -13.25
N PRO A 60 1.54 -1.28 -12.99
CA PRO A 60 0.61 -1.19 -11.87
C PRO A 60 -0.45 -2.30 -11.95
N ARG A 61 -0.72 -2.95 -10.82
CA ARG A 61 -1.76 -3.97 -10.70
C ARG A 61 -2.21 -4.09 -9.25
N ILE A 62 -3.52 -4.23 -9.05
CA ILE A 62 -4.13 -4.41 -7.74
C ILE A 62 -4.09 -5.88 -7.32
N TRP A 63 -3.27 -6.18 -6.32
CA TRP A 63 -3.16 -7.51 -5.72
C TRP A 63 -3.81 -7.55 -4.35
N GLU A 64 -4.11 -8.74 -3.86
CA GLU A 64 -4.83 -8.94 -2.61
C GLU A 64 -4.02 -8.46 -1.39
N TRP A 65 -2.74 -8.84 -1.32
CA TRP A 65 -1.80 -8.35 -0.31
C TRP A 65 -0.37 -8.30 -0.86
N TYR A 66 0.53 -7.66 -0.11
CA TYR A 66 1.91 -7.44 -0.51
C TYR A 66 2.86 -7.88 0.60
N HIS A 67 3.98 -8.51 0.24
CA HIS A 67 5.00 -8.90 1.20
C HIS A 67 5.54 -7.64 1.93
N PRO A 68 5.58 -7.61 3.27
CA PRO A 68 5.79 -6.39 4.05
C PRO A 68 7.20 -5.79 3.88
N HIS A 69 8.20 -6.62 3.57
CA HIS A 69 9.59 -6.17 3.40
C HIS A 69 10.02 -5.93 1.94
N THR A 70 9.51 -6.72 0.99
CA THR A 70 9.99 -6.68 -0.41
C THR A 70 9.01 -5.98 -1.34
N GLY A 71 7.74 -5.83 -0.94
CA GLY A 71 6.66 -5.32 -1.78
C GLY A 71 6.26 -6.28 -2.91
N GLU A 72 6.72 -7.52 -2.89
CA GLU A 72 6.26 -8.54 -3.84
C GLU A 72 4.76 -8.75 -3.66
N PRO A 73 3.98 -8.73 -4.75
CA PRO A 73 2.55 -8.94 -4.66
C PRO A 73 2.22 -10.41 -4.43
N LEU A 74 1.14 -10.67 -3.71
CA LEU A 74 0.71 -12.00 -3.30
C LEU A 74 -0.82 -12.14 -3.47
N GLY A 75 -1.31 -13.37 -3.52
CA GLY A 75 -2.73 -13.67 -3.68
C GLY A 75 -3.28 -13.33 -5.08
N ASN A 76 -4.55 -12.95 -5.17
CA ASN A 76 -5.21 -12.66 -6.44
C ASN A 76 -4.81 -11.31 -7.03
N ASN A 77 -4.68 -11.24 -8.36
CA ASN A 77 -4.13 -10.08 -9.08
C ASN A 77 -5.19 -9.14 -9.71
N GLN A 78 -6.42 -9.23 -9.22
CA GLN A 78 -7.59 -8.41 -9.56
C GLN A 78 -8.50 -8.21 -8.33
N TYR A 79 -7.90 -7.78 -7.22
CA TYR A 79 -8.62 -7.66 -5.95
C TYR A 79 -9.15 -6.25 -5.71
N SER A 80 -10.48 -6.12 -5.58
CA SER A 80 -11.17 -4.82 -5.60
C SER A 80 -10.83 -3.93 -4.40
N TRP A 81 -10.56 -4.48 -3.21
CA TRP A 81 -10.21 -3.65 -2.05
C TRP A 81 -8.89 -2.89 -2.23
N SER A 82 -7.99 -3.40 -3.06
CA SER A 82 -6.74 -2.70 -3.38
C SER A 82 -6.93 -1.52 -4.33
N ALA A 83 -8.12 -1.35 -4.91
CA ALA A 83 -8.48 -0.13 -5.65
C ALA A 83 -8.62 1.11 -4.74
N LEU A 84 -8.74 0.94 -3.42
CA LEU A 84 -8.74 2.04 -2.44
C LEU A 84 -7.48 2.91 -2.49
N VAL A 85 -6.40 2.44 -3.13
CA VAL A 85 -5.22 3.25 -3.41
C VAL A 85 -5.55 4.51 -4.23
N ILE A 86 -6.62 4.49 -5.04
CA ILE A 86 -7.07 5.64 -5.83
C ILE A 86 -7.49 6.80 -4.91
N ASP A 87 -8.08 6.51 -3.75
CA ASP A 87 -8.45 7.56 -2.80
C ASP A 87 -7.22 8.34 -2.35
N PHE A 88 -6.08 7.68 -2.13
CA PHE A 88 -4.85 8.38 -1.75
C PHE A 88 -4.33 9.29 -2.86
N ILE A 89 -4.44 8.83 -4.11
CA ILE A 89 -4.00 9.59 -5.29
C ILE A 89 -4.89 10.83 -5.46
N LEU A 90 -6.20 10.68 -5.26
CA LEU A 90 -7.16 11.76 -5.48
C LEU A 90 -7.34 12.69 -4.27
N ASP A 91 -6.72 12.40 -3.12
CA ASP A 91 -6.90 13.15 -1.89
C ASP A 91 -5.97 14.39 -1.84
N PRO A 92 -6.52 15.60 -1.98
CA PRO A 92 -5.72 16.82 -2.01
C PRO A 92 -5.06 17.12 -0.67
N ALA A 93 -5.58 16.60 0.46
CA ALA A 93 -4.95 16.78 1.76
C ALA A 93 -3.61 16.04 1.85
N LEU A 94 -3.39 14.99 1.05
CA LEU A 94 -2.14 14.25 1.02
C LEU A 94 -1.08 14.90 0.11
N GLY A 95 -1.49 15.77 -0.82
CA GLY A 95 -0.56 16.49 -1.70
C GLY A 95 0.36 15.57 -2.53
N LEU A 96 -0.14 14.37 -2.89
CA LEU A 96 0.64 13.35 -3.59
C LEU A 96 0.52 13.43 -5.13
N THR A 97 -0.36 14.27 -5.63
CA THR A 97 -0.43 14.67 -7.05
C THR A 97 0.31 15.99 -7.23
N GLY A 98 1.37 15.95 -8.03
CA GLY A 98 2.05 17.12 -8.58
C GLY A 98 1.68 17.34 -10.04
#